data_AF-A0A699XGV3-F1
#
_entry.id   AF-A0A699XGV3-F1
#
_cell.length_a   1.000
_cell.length_b   1.000
_cell.length_c   1.000
_cell.angle_alpha   90.00
_cell.angle_beta   90.00
_cell.angle_gamma   90.00
#
_symmetry.space_group_name_H-M   'P 1'
#
loop_
_entity.id
_entity.type
_entity.pdbx_description
1 polymer ?
#
loop_
_entity_poly.entity_id
_entity_poly.type
_entity_poly.pdbx_seq_one_letter_code
_entity_poly.pdbx_strand_id
1 'polypeptide(L)' 'MSVALADGYATVTTNAGVPADNPQDWVLLSPGNLNMLALQNFAYVALQDAALAAKSVIESFFGSYPLFSYFDGCSQGGR' A
#
# COMPACT_ATOMS: atom_id res chain seq x y z
N MET A 1 11.42 -5.41 1.76
CA MET A 1 10.83 -6.03 2.97
C MET A 1 11.84 -6.84 3.79
N SER A 2 12.55 -7.82 3.22
CA SER A 2 13.45 -8.71 3.99
C SER A 2 14.52 -7.98 4.80
N VAL A 3 15.13 -6.93 4.24
CA VAL A 3 16.14 -6.12 4.94
C VAL A 3 15.53 -5.40 6.16
N ALA A 4 14.44 -4.65 5.97
CA ALA A 4 13.77 -3.96 7.08
C ALA A 4 13.26 -4.92 8.16
N LEU A 5 12.78 -6.12 7.80
CA LEU A 5 12.42 -7.15 8.78
C LEU A 5 13.64 -7.63 9.59
N ALA A 6 14.77 -7.86 8.92
CA ALA A 6 16.02 -8.27 9.57
C ALA A 6 16.56 -7.19 10.52
N ASP A 7 16.33 -5.92 10.20
CA ASP A 7 16.71 -4.77 11.04
C ASP A 7 15.71 -4.50 12.18
N GLY A 8 14.65 -5.31 12.31
CA GLY A 8 13.70 -5.27 13.42
C GLY A 8 12.48 -4.36 13.22
N TYR A 9 12.23 -3.88 12.00
CA TYR A 9 11.04 -3.10 11.69
C TYR A 9 9.80 -3.99 11.52
N ALA A 10 8.64 -3.51 11.97
CA ALA A 10 7.36 -4.02 11.48
C ALA A 10 7.12 -3.48 10.06
N THR A 11 6.83 -4.36 9.10
CA THR A 11 6.71 -4.00 7.68
C THR A 11 5.35 -4.35 7.10
N VAL A 12 4.84 -3.51 6.19
CA VAL A 12 3.59 -3.73 5.44
C VAL A 12 3.81 -3.41 3.95
N THR A 13 3.07 -4.10 3.08
CA THR A 13 3.00 -3.83 1.63
C THR A 13 1.54 -3.93 1.19
N THR A 14 1.24 -3.39 0.01
CA THR A 14 -0.07 -3.45 -0.62
C THR A 14 0.08 -3.76 -2.10
N ASN A 15 -0.91 -4.41 -2.69
CA ASN A 15 -1.03 -4.54 -4.15
C ASN A 15 -1.67 -3.29 -4.79
N ALA A 16 -1.69 -2.16 -4.07
CA ALA A 16 -2.29 -0.89 -4.48
C ALA A 16 -3.80 -0.98 -4.76
N GLY A 17 -4.48 -2.02 -4.26
CA GLY A 17 -5.92 -2.21 -4.43
C GLY A 17 -6.34 -2.56 -5.86
N VAL A 18 -5.42 -3.10 -6.66
CA VAL A 18 -5.67 -3.55 -8.03
C VAL A 18 -5.35 -5.04 -8.21
N PRO A 19 -6.05 -5.76 -9.10
CA PRO A 19 -5.96 -7.22 -9.18
C PRO A 19 -4.77 -7.74 -9.99
N ALA A 20 -4.11 -6.88 -10.78
CA ALA A 20 -3.06 -7.28 -11.71
C ALA A 20 -2.05 -6.15 -11.95
N ASP A 21 -0.84 -6.54 -12.35
CA ASP A 21 0.26 -5.61 -12.64
C ASP A 21 0.02 -4.81 -13.92
N ASN A 22 -0.64 -5.41 -14.92
CA ASN A 22 -0.94 -4.73 -16.18
C ASN A 22 -2.16 -3.81 -15.99
N PRO A 23 -2.03 -2.48 -16.16
CA PRO A 23 -3.14 -1.55 -16.01
C PRO A 23 -4.32 -1.85 -16.94
N GLN A 24 -4.08 -2.46 -18.11
CA GLN A 24 -5.14 -2.80 -19.05
C GLN A 24 -6.21 -3.74 -18.47
N ASP A 25 -5.87 -4.51 -17.43
CA ASP A 25 -6.76 -5.50 -16.82
C ASP A 25 -7.77 -4.87 -15.84
N TRP A 26 -7.57 -3.63 -15.40
CA TRP A 26 -8.40 -3.02 -14.36
C TRP A 26 -8.71 -1.52 -14.54
N VAL A 27 -7.96 -0.81 -15.39
CA VAL A 27 -8.07 0.65 -15.52
C VAL A 27 -9.36 1.08 -16.23
N LEU A 28 -9.97 0.20 -17.02
CA LEU A 28 -11.23 0.44 -17.73
C LEU A 28 -12.32 -0.53 -17.26
N LEU A 29 -13.53 -0.01 -17.04
CA LEU A 29 -14.74 -0.82 -16.84
C LEU A 29 -15.34 -1.29 -18.18
N SER A 30 -15.14 -0.50 -19.23
CA SER A 30 -15.51 -0.78 -20.61
C SER A 30 -14.69 0.14 -21.54
N PRO A 31 -14.67 -0.08 -22.88
CA PRO A 31 -13.93 0.79 -23.79
C PRO A 31 -14.28 2.28 -23.60
N GLY A 32 -13.28 3.09 -23.23
CA GLY A 32 -13.45 4.52 -22.97
C GLY A 32 -14.02 4.90 -21.59
N ASN A 33 -14.31 3.93 -20.72
CA ASN A 33 -14.88 4.17 -19.38
C ASN A 33 -13.86 3.81 -18.29
N LEU A 34 -13.30 4.82 -17.62
CA LEU A 34 -12.28 4.63 -16.59
C LEU A 34 -12.87 4.07 -15.30
N ASN A 35 -12.17 3.10 -14.72
CA ASN A 35 -12.40 2.65 -13.36
C ASN A 35 -11.75 3.63 -12.38
N MET A 36 -12.44 4.75 -12.11
CA MET A 36 -11.91 5.80 -11.24
C MET A 36 -11.64 5.33 -9.80
N LEU A 37 -12.40 4.34 -9.31
CA LEU A 37 -12.17 3.75 -7.99
C LEU A 37 -10.83 2.99 -7.95
N ALA A 38 -10.57 2.14 -8.95
CA ALA A 38 -9.29 1.43 -9.03
C ALA A 38 -8.11 2.40 -9.19
N LEU A 39 -8.29 3.47 -9.97
CA LEU A 39 -7.29 4.52 -10.10
C LEU A 39 -7.02 5.25 -8.78
N GLN A 40 -8.06 5.55 -7.99
CA GLN A 40 -7.92 6.23 -6.70
C GLN A 40 -7.25 5.32 -5.65
N ASN A 41 -7.62 4.03 -5.64
CA ASN A 41 -6.96 3.00 -4.84
C ASN A 41 -5.47 2.92 -5.17
N PHE A 42 -5.15 2.81 -6.46
CA PHE A 42 -3.78 2.75 -6.94
C PHE A 42 -3.00 4.04 -6.66
N ALA A 43 -3.66 5.19 -6.72
CA ALA A 43 -3.00 6.48 -6.60
C ALA A 43 -2.59 6.81 -5.16
N TYR A 44 -3.44 6.54 -4.17
CA TYR A 44 -3.11 6.88 -2.77
C TYR A 44 -3.91 6.11 -1.71
N VAL A 45 -5.16 5.71 -1.97
CA VAL A 45 -6.03 5.15 -0.91
C VAL A 45 -5.47 3.83 -0.39
N ALA A 46 -5.07 2.91 -1.26
CA ALA A 46 -4.58 1.60 -0.83
C ALA A 46 -3.27 1.70 -0.03
N LEU A 47 -2.42 2.68 -0.33
CA LEU A 47 -1.19 2.93 0.41
C LEU A 47 -1.48 3.52 1.80
N GLN A 48 -2.37 4.51 1.85
CA GLN A 48 -2.81 5.13 3.11
C GLN A 48 -3.47 4.09 4.02
N ASP A 49 -4.40 3.31 3.49
CA ASP A 49 -5.14 2.31 4.26
C ASP A 49 -4.22 1.21 4.79
N ALA A 50 -3.25 0.77 3.99
CA ALA A 50 -2.24 -0.20 4.44
C ALA A 50 -1.42 0.34 5.61
N ALA A 51 -1.01 1.62 5.57
CA ALA A 51 -0.27 2.23 6.66
C ALA A 51 -1.11 2.36 7.94
N LEU A 52 -2.38 2.79 7.82
CA LEU A 52 -3.29 2.92 8.96
C LEU A 52 -3.62 1.56 9.58
N ALA A 53 -3.91 0.56 8.76
CA ALA A 53 -4.17 -0.80 9.21
C ALA A 53 -2.95 -1.39 9.93
N ALA A 54 -1.75 -1.26 9.36
CA ALA A 54 -0.53 -1.75 9.99
C ALA A 54 -0.28 -1.09 11.35
N LYS A 55 -0.46 0.22 11.46
CA LYS A 55 -0.32 0.96 12.73
C LYS A 55 -1.30 0.47 13.79
N SER A 56 -2.55 0.21 13.42
CA SER A 56 -3.55 -0.37 14.33
C SER A 56 -3.17 -1.79 14.80
N VAL A 57 -2.66 -2.63 13.89
CA VAL A 57 -2.18 -3.99 14.23
C VAL A 57 -0.94 -3.93 15.13
N ILE A 58 0.02 -3.05 14.84
CA ILE A 58 1.22 -2.84 15.65
C ILE A 58 0.83 -2.41 17.07
N GLU A 59 -0.06 -1.42 17.21
CA GLU A 59 -0.53 -0.97 18.53
C GLU A 59 -1.23 -2.09 19.30
N SER A 60 -2.11 -2.85 18.63
CA SER A 60 -2.82 -3.96 19.25
C SER A 60 -1.89 -5.10 19.68
N PHE A 61 -0.80 -5.34 18.95
CA PHE A 61 0.13 -6.43 19.21
C PHE A 61 1.23 -6.07 20.22
N PHE A 62 1.80 -4.86 20.11
CA PHE A 62 2.90 -4.40 20.96
C PHE A 62 2.47 -3.51 22.13
N GLY A 63 1.18 -3.15 22.20
CA GLY A 63 0.61 -2.30 23.26
C GLY A 63 1.02 -0.83 23.17
N SER A 64 1.62 -0.40 22.05
CA SER A 64 2.03 0.99 21.83
C SER A 64 2.14 1.33 20.35
N TYR A 65 1.90 2.59 20.01
CA TYR A 65 2.06 3.11 18.66
C TYR A 65 3.54 3.23 18.27
N PRO A 66 3.93 3.01 16.99
CA PRO A 66 5.32 3.19 16.58
C PRO A 66 5.80 4.63 16.78
N LEU A 67 6.97 4.80 17.40
CA LEU A 67 7.55 6.14 17.65
C LEU A 67 7.93 6.87 16.36
N PHE A 68 8.37 6.12 15.35
CA PHE A 68 8.72 6.61 14.02
C PHE A 68 8.15 5.71 12.95
N SER A 69 7.92 6.25 11.76
CA SER A 69 7.46 5.49 10.60
C SER A 69 8.30 5.89 9.39
N TYR A 70 8.69 4.90 8.60
CA TYR A 70 9.53 5.07 7.42
C TYR A 70 8.83 4.51 6.20
N PHE A 71 9.13 5.07 5.04
CA PHE A 71 8.65 4.60 3.75
C PHE A 71 9.86 4.44 2.83
N ASP A 72 9.94 3.29 2.16
CA ASP A 72 10.98 2.98 1.19
C ASP A 72 10.31 2.41 -0.07
N GLY A 73 10.56 3.05 -1.20
CA GLY A 73 9.89 2.79 -2.46
C GLY A 73 10.71 3.25 -3.65
N CYS A 74 10.59 2.53 -4.76
CA CYS A 74 11.31 2.81 -6.01
C CYS A 74 10.35 2.77 -7.20
N SER A 75 10.64 3.54 -8.25
CA SER A 75 9.80 3.65 -9.45
C SER A 75 8.36 4.03 -9.09
N GLN A 76 7.37 3.16 -9.36
CA GLN A 76 5.97 3.39 -8.99
C GLN A 76 5.81 3.64 -7.48
N GLY A 77 6.56 2.93 -6.64
CA GLY A 77 6.55 3.15 -5.20
C GLY A 77 7.26 4.44 -4.75
N GLY A 78 7.95 5.15 -5.64
CA GLY A 78 8.58 6.44 -5.31
C GLY A 78 7.74 7.67 -5.66
N ARG A 79 6.61 7.50 -6.37
CA ARG A 79 5.69 8.57 -6.76
C ARG A 79 4.74 8.92 -5.63
#